data_AF-A0A645H8R2-F1
#
_entry.id   AF-A0A645H8R2-F1
#
_cell.length_a   1.000
_cell.length_b   1.000
_cell.length_c   1.000
_cell.angle_alpha   90.00
_cell.angle_beta   90.00
_cell.angle_gamma   90.00
#
_symmetry.space_group_name_H-M   'P 1'
#
loop_
_entity.id
_entity.type
_entity.pdbx_description
1 polymer ?
#
loop_
_entity_poly.entity_id
_entity_poly.type
_entity_poly.pdbx_seq_one_letter_code
_entity_poly.pdbx_strand_id
1 'polypeptide(L)'
;MSQIFDPSSNVSMGITGSFFNIILLLVFFSANGHLTLLQIFITSCKLVEIGNFSIPEELFYNMVQLFQQILVLALKLSMPIMAVEIILEAGIGILMKAIPQIQVFSVNVQLKIIVGLLLIMILVPTFSTFIENTITLMFDNIENSLSLLIT
;
A
#
# COMPACT_ATOMS: atom_id res chain seq x y z
N MET A 1 15.00 -13.56 -2.72
CA MET A 1 14.94 -14.74 -3.61
C MET A 1 13.69 -14.70 -4.49
N SER A 2 13.53 -13.68 -5.33
CA SER A 2 12.38 -13.53 -6.25
C SER A 2 12.71 -13.87 -7.71
N GLN A 3 13.97 -14.20 -8.03
CA GLN A 3 14.42 -14.53 -9.39
C GLN A 3 14.15 -15.99 -9.81
N ILE A 4 13.61 -16.84 -8.92
CA ILE A 4 13.63 -18.29 -9.13
C ILE A 4 12.41 -18.78 -9.95
N PHE A 5 11.33 -18.00 -10.02
CA PHE A 5 10.09 -18.46 -10.67
C PHE A 5 9.89 -17.94 -12.10
N ASP A 6 10.50 -16.80 -12.47
CA ASP A 6 10.53 -16.35 -13.87
C ASP A 6 11.65 -15.29 -14.09
N PRO A 7 12.82 -15.65 -14.63
CA PRO A 7 13.92 -14.72 -14.91
C PRO A 7 13.63 -13.75 -16.08
N SER A 8 12.55 -13.95 -16.84
CA SER A 8 12.11 -13.03 -17.90
C SER A 8 11.16 -11.94 -17.38
N SER A 9 10.48 -12.23 -16.27
CA SER A 9 9.71 -11.27 -15.50
C SER A 9 10.66 -10.49 -14.58
N ASN A 10 11.06 -9.29 -14.98
CA ASN A 10 11.79 -8.33 -14.12
C ASN A 10 10.93 -7.82 -12.93
N VAL A 11 9.87 -8.53 -12.54
CA VAL A 11 8.95 -8.14 -11.49
C VAL A 11 9.43 -8.76 -10.17
N SER A 12 10.17 -7.96 -9.39
CA SER A 12 10.59 -8.27 -8.02
C SER A 12 9.44 -8.15 -7.00
N MET A 13 8.20 -8.47 -7.38
CA MET A 13 7.06 -8.35 -6.48
C MET A 13 6.99 -9.58 -5.57
N GLY A 14 7.11 -9.38 -4.26
CA GLY A 14 6.95 -10.44 -3.28
C GLY A 14 5.53 -11.02 -3.30
N ILE A 15 5.40 -12.30 -2.94
CA ILE A 15 4.12 -13.03 -2.88
C ILE A 15 3.09 -12.27 -2.02
N THR A 16 3.52 -11.74 -0.87
CA THR A 16 2.68 -10.94 0.02
C THR A 16 2.21 -9.63 -0.62
N GLY A 17 3.06 -9.00 -1.46
CA GLY A 17 2.68 -7.79 -2.19
C GLY A 17 1.62 -8.04 -3.25
N SER A 18 1.73 -9.16 -3.98
CA SER A 18 0.70 -9.62 -4.91
C SER A 18 -0.62 -9.91 -4.18
N PHE A 19 -0.56 -10.55 -3.02
CA PHE A 19 -1.75 -10.80 -2.19
C PHE A 19 -2.45 -9.50 -1.76
N PHE A 20 -1.71 -8.51 -1.26
CA PHE A 20 -2.28 -7.20 -0.92
C PHE A 20 -2.86 -6.47 -2.12
N ASN A 21 -2.25 -6.61 -3.31
CA ASN A 21 -2.78 -6.04 -4.55
C ASN A 21 -4.16 -6.62 -4.89
N ILE A 22 -4.30 -7.96 -4.80
CA ILE A 22 -5.58 -8.63 -5.04
C ILE A 22 -6.63 -8.18 -4.02
N ILE A 23 -6.28 -8.06 -2.74
CA ILE A 23 -7.19 -7.54 -1.70
C ILE A 23 -7.63 -6.11 -2.05
N LEU A 24 -6.71 -5.23 -2.40
CA LEU A 24 -7.02 -3.85 -2.76
C LEU A 24 -7.99 -3.81 -3.95
N LEU A 25 -7.76 -4.63 -4.97
CA LEU A 25 -8.64 -4.71 -6.13
C LEU A 25 -10.04 -5.20 -5.73
N LEU A 26 -10.13 -6.26 -4.92
CA LEU A 26 -11.42 -6.78 -4.45
C LEU A 26 -12.19 -5.73 -3.63
N VAL A 27 -11.51 -5.05 -2.70
CA VAL A 27 -12.12 -3.97 -1.89
C VAL A 27 -12.55 -2.81 -2.78
N PHE A 28 -11.73 -2.41 -3.76
CA PHE A 28 -12.06 -1.34 -4.70
C PHE A 28 -13.33 -1.63 -5.51
N PHE A 29 -13.48 -2.87 -6.01
CA PHE A 29 -14.70 -3.28 -6.70
C PHE A 29 -15.89 -3.41 -5.75
N SER A 30 -15.70 -3.98 -4.56
CA SER A 30 -16.74 -4.13 -3.54
C SER A 30 -17.29 -2.80 -3.04
N ALA A 31 -16.43 -1.78 -2.95
CA ALA A 31 -16.80 -0.41 -2.57
C ALA A 31 -17.36 0.41 -3.74
N ASN A 32 -17.60 -0.21 -4.91
CA ASN A 32 -18.04 0.46 -6.14
C ASN A 32 -17.11 1.58 -6.62
N GLY A 33 -15.83 1.57 -6.24
CA GLY A 33 -14.87 2.63 -6.58
C GLY A 33 -14.72 2.83 -8.10
N HIS A 34 -14.89 1.77 -8.88
CA HIS A 34 -14.90 1.85 -10.35
C HIS A 34 -16.03 2.73 -10.90
N LEU A 35 -17.24 2.69 -10.31
CA LEU A 35 -18.36 3.55 -10.71
C LEU A 35 -18.10 5.00 -10.32
N THR A 36 -17.57 5.23 -9.12
CA THR A 36 -17.21 6.56 -8.62
C THR A 36 -16.15 7.21 -9.52
N LEU A 37 -15.14 6.44 -9.93
CA LEU A 37 -14.09 6.91 -10.84
C LEU A 37 -14.66 7.31 -12.21
N LEU A 38 -15.59 6.53 -12.76
CA LEU A 38 -16.27 6.89 -14.01
C LEU A 38 -17.11 8.16 -13.87
N GLN A 39 -17.80 8.34 -12.75
CA GLN A 39 -18.56 9.56 -12.47
C GLN A 39 -17.67 10.79 -12.39
N ILE A 40 -16.53 10.69 -11.71
CA ILE A 40 -15.52 11.76 -11.62
C ILE A 40 -14.97 12.10 -13.02
N PHE A 41 -14.72 11.10 -13.87
CA PHE A 41 -14.26 11.32 -15.23
C PHE A 41 -15.28 12.06 -16.10
N ILE A 42 -16.56 11.67 -16.04
CA ILE A 42 -17.61 12.34 -16.81
C ILE A 42 -17.83 13.78 -16.32
N THR A 43 -17.75 14.01 -15.01
CA THR A 43 -17.91 15.35 -14.43
C THR A 43 -16.71 16.24 -14.74
N SER A 44 -15.48 15.73 -14.70
CA SER A 44 -14.30 16.52 -15.07
C SER A 44 -14.33 17.02 -16.51
N CYS A 45 -14.79 16.18 -17.46
CA CYS A 45 -14.96 16.59 -18.87
C CYS A 45 -16.00 17.69 -19.08
N LYS A 46 -16.98 17.85 -18.17
CA LYS A 46 -17.97 18.93 -18.23
C LYS A 46 -17.47 20.22 -17.58
N LEU A 47 -16.61 20.09 -16.57
CA LEU A 47 -16.11 21.20 -15.77
C LEU A 47 -14.91 21.90 -16.42
N VAL A 48 -14.04 21.14 -17.10
CA VAL A 48 -12.89 21.69 -17.81
C VAL A 48 -13.31 22.02 -19.25
N GLU A 49 -13.60 23.30 -19.52
CA GLU A 49 -13.87 23.77 -20.89
C GLU A 49 -12.63 23.56 -21.78
N ILE A 50 -12.83 22.90 -22.92
CA ILE A 50 -11.77 22.59 -23.89
C ILE A 50 -11.24 23.90 -24.47
N GLY A 51 -10.08 24.35 -23.98
CA GLY A 51 -9.36 25.52 -24.52
C GLY A 51 -9.00 26.60 -23.50
N ASN A 52 -9.49 26.54 -22.25
CA ASN A 52 -9.25 27.55 -21.22
C ASN A 52 -8.63 26.95 -19.94
N PHE A 53 -7.57 26.15 -20.10
CA PHE A 53 -6.90 25.49 -18.99
C PHE A 53 -5.71 26.32 -18.52
N SER A 54 -5.81 26.89 -17.32
CA SER A 54 -4.66 27.41 -16.57
C SER A 54 -4.22 26.34 -15.59
N ILE A 55 -2.91 26.05 -15.52
CA ILE A 55 -2.36 25.21 -14.46
C ILE A 55 -1.94 26.14 -13.33
N PRO A 56 -2.74 26.30 -12.26
CA PRO A 56 -2.33 27.09 -11.12
C PRO A 56 -1.12 26.47 -10.43
N GLU A 57 -0.25 27.32 -9.89
CA GLU A 57 0.92 26.92 -9.10
C GLU A 57 0.53 26.04 -7.89
N GLU A 58 -0.68 26.24 -7.37
CA GLU A 58 -1.26 25.50 -6.25
C GLU A 58 -1.40 24.00 -6.53
N LEU A 59 -1.58 23.59 -7.80
CA LEU A 59 -1.60 22.17 -8.15
C LEU A 59 -0.25 21.49 -7.96
N PHE A 60 0.85 22.19 -8.25
CA PHE A 60 2.19 21.64 -8.02
C PHE A 60 2.43 21.43 -6.53
N TYR A 61 1.98 22.37 -5.68
CA TYR A 61 2.03 22.20 -4.23
C TYR A 61 1.18 21.00 -3.77
N ASN A 62 -0.04 20.86 -4.30
CA ASN A 62 -0.91 19.73 -3.97
C ASN A 62 -0.29 18.38 -4.39
N MET A 63 0.39 18.31 -5.55
CA MET A 63 1.08 17.08 -5.97
C MET A 63 2.21 16.66 -5.00
N VAL A 64 2.99 17.62 -4.49
CA VAL A 64 4.02 17.33 -3.48
C VAL A 64 3.38 16.86 -2.18
N GLN A 65 2.26 17.47 -1.78
CA GLN A 65 1.52 17.06 -0.58
C GLN A 65 0.94 15.66 -0.73
N LEU A 66 0.42 15.29 -1.91
CA LEU A 66 -0.04 13.93 -2.21
C LEU A 66 1.10 12.91 -2.12
N PHE A 67 2.28 13.25 -2.64
CA PHE A 67 3.46 12.38 -2.51
C PHE A 67 3.83 12.12 -1.04
N GLN A 68 3.81 13.17 -0.21
CA GLN A 68 4.01 13.04 1.23
C GLN A 68 2.96 12.13 1.88
N GLN A 69 1.68 12.31 1.53
CA GLN A 69 0.59 11.49 2.06
C GLN A 69 0.75 10.01 1.70
N ILE A 70 1.12 9.70 0.45
CA ILE A 70 1.36 8.32 -0.01
C ILE A 70 2.45 7.65 0.83
N LEU A 71 3.57 8.34 1.08
CA LEU A 71 4.68 7.82 1.88
C LEU A 71 4.23 7.54 3.32
N VAL A 72 3.50 8.49 3.93
CA VAL A 72 2.96 8.33 5.29
C VAL A 72 1.98 7.16 5.38
N LEU A 73 1.07 7.01 4.41
CA LEU A 73 0.11 5.91 4.37
C LEU A 73 0.79 4.55 4.17
N ALA A 74 1.78 4.47 3.27
CA ALA A 74 2.56 3.26 3.06
C ALA A 74 3.31 2.83 4.32
N LEU A 75 3.94 3.77 5.03
CA LEU A 75 4.60 3.49 6.32
C LEU A 75 3.60 3.07 7.40
N LYS A 76 2.44 3.73 7.49
CA LYS A 76 1.40 3.35 8.45
C LYS A 76 0.90 1.93 8.22
N LEU A 77 0.74 1.53 6.95
CA LEU A 77 0.32 0.18 6.58
C LEU A 77 1.39 -0.87 6.95
N SER A 78 2.68 -0.57 6.75
CA SER A 78 3.77 -1.50 7.03
C SER A 78 4.20 -1.56 8.51
N MET A 79 3.94 -0.50 9.28
CA MET A 79 4.35 -0.35 10.68
C MET A 79 4.06 -1.57 11.58
N PRO A 80 2.83 -2.14 11.63
CA PRO A 80 2.55 -3.25 12.55
C PRO A 80 3.36 -4.49 12.24
N ILE A 81 3.59 -4.78 10.96
CA ILE A 81 4.40 -5.94 10.53
C ILE A 81 5.87 -5.68 10.82
N MET A 82 6.39 -4.49 10.48
CA MET A 82 7.77 -4.10 10.78
C MET A 82 8.09 -4.18 12.28
N ALA A 83 7.19 -3.71 13.14
CA ALA A 83 7.40 -3.74 14.58
C ALA A 83 7.62 -5.17 15.10
N VAL A 84 6.81 -6.13 14.64
CA VAL A 84 6.92 -7.53 15.04
C VAL A 84 8.18 -8.18 14.45
N GLU A 85 8.52 -7.89 13.19
CA GLU A 85 9.76 -8.40 12.58
C GLU A 85 11.01 -7.91 13.32
N ILE A 86 11.06 -6.64 13.73
CA ILE A 86 12.19 -6.09 14.51
C ILE A 86 12.34 -6.85 15.83
N ILE A 87 11.24 -7.12 16.54
CA ILE A 87 11.25 -7.89 17.80
C ILE A 87 11.71 -9.33 17.55
N LEU A 88 11.23 -9.95 16.46
CA LEU A 88 11.60 -11.31 16.08
C LEU A 88 13.10 -11.42 15.76
N GLU A 89 13.66 -10.48 15.01
CA GLU A 89 15.10 -10.44 14.72
C GLU A 89 15.94 -10.23 15.98
N ALA A 90 15.50 -9.37 16.89
CA ALA A 90 16.16 -9.19 18.18
C ALA A 90 16.13 -10.50 19.01
N GLY A 91 14.98 -11.19 19.03
CA GLY A 91 14.84 -12.48 19.71
C GLY A 91 15.74 -13.58 19.15
N ILE A 92 15.83 -13.66 17.81
CA ILE A 92 16.74 -14.59 17.13
C ILE A 92 18.19 -14.25 17.46
N GLY A 93 18.55 -12.96 17.47
CA GLY A 93 19.88 -12.50 17.88
C GLY A 93 20.29 -12.99 19.28
N ILE A 94 19.36 -12.97 20.23
CA ILE A 94 19.58 -13.50 21.59
C ILE A 94 19.73 -15.03 21.57
N LEU A 95 18.90 -15.73 20.80
CA LEU A 95 18.98 -17.20 20.65
C LEU A 95 20.32 -17.66 20.07
N MET A 96 20.88 -16.92 19.10
CA MET A 96 22.21 -17.21 18.55
C MET A 96 23.29 -17.22 19.63
N LYS A 97 23.20 -16.29 20.59
CA LYS A 97 24.15 -16.20 21.71
C LYS A 97 23.93 -17.32 22.74
N ALA A 98 22.68 -17.68 22.99
CA ALA A 98 22.33 -18.68 24.00
C ALA A 98 22.64 -20.12 23.54
N ILE A 99 22.36 -20.45 22.27
CA ILE A 99 22.55 -21.80 21.73
C ILE A 99 23.31 -21.71 20.40
N PRO A 100 24.66 -21.62 20.43
CA PRO A 100 25.48 -21.37 19.24
C PRO A 100 25.50 -22.54 18.25
N GLN A 101 25.03 -23.74 18.63
CA GLN A 101 24.99 -24.92 17.77
C GLN A 101 23.69 -25.04 16.94
N ILE A 102 22.69 -24.18 17.14
CA ILE A 102 21.46 -24.26 16.34
C ILE A 102 21.71 -23.80 14.90
N GLN A 103 21.01 -24.40 13.94
CA GLN A 103 20.95 -23.90 12.57
C GLN A 103 20.02 -22.68 12.50
N VAL A 104 20.51 -21.53 12.98
CA VAL A 104 19.72 -20.30 13.15
C VAL A 104 19.04 -19.88 11.85
N PHE A 105 19.71 -20.07 10.71
CA PHE A 105 19.15 -19.72 9.41
C PHE A 105 17.85 -20.47 9.12
N SER A 106 17.80 -21.77 9.43
CA SER A 106 16.61 -22.60 9.24
C SER A 106 15.48 -22.17 10.19
N VAL A 107 15.82 -21.95 11.47
CA VAL A 107 14.87 -21.53 12.51
C VAL A 107 14.28 -20.14 12.22
N ASN A 108 15.11 -19.20 11.74
CA ASN A 108 14.67 -17.85 11.38
C ASN A 108 13.60 -17.89 10.28
N VAL A 109 13.88 -18.61 9.19
CA VAL A 109 12.92 -18.74 8.07
C VAL A 109 11.62 -19.40 8.53
N GLN A 110 11.69 -20.49 9.32
CA GLN A 110 10.51 -21.16 9.84
C GLN A 110 9.66 -20.25 10.73
N LEU A 111 10.29 -19.53 11.66
CA LEU A 111 9.60 -18.57 12.55
C LEU A 111 8.98 -17.42 11.76
N LYS A 112 9.70 -16.83 10.81
CA LYS A 112 9.19 -15.73 9.98
C LYS A 112 7.94 -16.12 9.19
N ILE A 113 7.92 -17.33 8.62
CA ILE A 113 6.76 -17.82 7.87
C ILE A 113 5.55 -17.96 8.80
N ILE A 114 5.72 -18.59 9.96
CA ILE A 114 4.63 -18.80 10.92
C ILE A 114 4.09 -17.47 11.45
N VAL A 115 4.98 -16.59 11.92
CA VAL A 115 4.59 -15.28 12.48
C VAL A 115 4.00 -14.38 11.41
N GLY A 116 4.59 -14.34 10.21
CA GLY A 116 4.07 -13.54 9.10
C GLY A 116 2.67 -13.95 8.68
N LEU A 117 2.40 -15.26 8.55
CA LEU A 117 1.07 -15.78 8.24
C LEU A 117 0.04 -15.45 9.34
N LEU A 118 0.41 -15.66 10.61
CA LEU A 118 -0.46 -15.33 11.74
C LEU A 118 -0.80 -13.83 11.78
N LEU A 119 0.19 -12.96 11.55
CA LEU A 119 -0.02 -11.53 11.53
C LEU A 119 -0.95 -11.10 10.41
N ILE A 120 -0.74 -11.63 9.19
CA ILE A 120 -1.62 -11.33 8.06
C ILE A 120 -3.05 -11.71 8.42
N MET A 121 -3.27 -12.91 8.97
CA MET A 121 -4.60 -13.41 9.33
C MET A 121 -5.31 -12.53 10.38
N ILE A 122 -4.57 -12.05 11.38
CA ILE A 122 -5.11 -11.18 12.44
C ILE A 122 -5.37 -9.76 11.92
N LEU A 123 -4.52 -9.25 11.01
CA LEU A 123 -4.57 -7.88 10.53
C LEU A 123 -5.49 -7.69 9.32
N VAL A 124 -6.00 -8.75 8.68
CA VAL A 124 -6.92 -8.64 7.53
C VAL A 124 -8.05 -7.60 7.74
N PRO A 125 -8.86 -7.63 8.83
CA PRO A 125 -9.95 -6.67 9.00
C PRO A 125 -9.43 -5.23 9.15
N THR A 126 -8.32 -5.04 9.84
CA THR A 126 -7.66 -3.74 9.99
C THR A 126 -7.16 -3.22 8.65
N PHE A 127 -6.61 -4.09 7.80
CA PHE A 127 -6.18 -3.72 6.45
C PHE A 127 -7.35 -3.40 5.53
N SER A 128 -8.47 -4.13 5.61
CA SER A 128 -9.67 -3.82 4.82
C SER A 128 -10.19 -2.41 5.11
N THR A 129 -10.40 -2.10 6.40
CA THR A 129 -10.86 -0.77 6.83
C THR A 129 -9.86 0.33 6.49
N PHE A 130 -8.56 0.06 6.60
CA PHE A 130 -7.53 1.00 6.18
C PHE A 130 -7.61 1.27 4.67
N ILE A 131 -7.71 0.23 3.85
CA ILE A 131 -7.80 0.35 2.38
C ILE A 131 -9.06 1.13 1.98
N GLU A 132 -10.21 0.83 2.56
CA GLU A 132 -11.46 1.57 2.30
C GLU A 132 -11.29 3.07 2.57
N ASN A 133 -10.73 3.43 3.73
CA ASN A 133 -10.44 4.82 4.07
C ASN A 133 -9.42 5.46 3.12
N THR A 134 -8.43 4.71 2.62
CA THR A 134 -7.50 5.27 1.62
C THR A 134 -8.16 5.49 0.27
N ILE A 135 -9.12 4.66 -0.11
CA ILE A 135 -9.87 4.82 -1.37
C ILE A 135 -10.77 6.07 -1.29
N THR A 136 -11.46 6.31 -0.17
CA THR A 136 -12.26 7.52 0.00
C THR A 136 -11.39 8.78 -0.04
N LEU A 137 -10.28 8.79 0.70
CA LEU A 137 -9.31 9.88 0.66
C LEU A 137 -8.74 10.11 -0.75
N MET A 138 -8.55 9.06 -1.54
CA MET A 138 -8.11 9.18 -2.93
C MET A 138 -9.14 9.93 -3.77
N PHE A 139 -10.42 9.58 -3.66
CA PHE A 139 -11.48 10.26 -4.41
C PHE A 139 -11.63 11.73 -3.98
N ASP A 140 -11.61 12.02 -2.68
CA ASP A 140 -11.67 13.39 -2.16
C ASP A 140 -10.51 14.25 -2.69
N ASN A 141 -9.30 13.70 -2.74
CA ASN A 141 -8.13 14.39 -3.28
C ASN A 141 -8.22 14.63 -4.79
N ILE A 142 -8.83 13.70 -5.55
CA ILE A 142 -9.08 13.89 -6.98
C ILE A 142 -10.09 15.03 -7.19
N GLU A 143 -11.18 15.04 -6.42
CA GLU A 143 -12.20 16.09 -6.51
C GLU A 143 -11.62 17.47 -6.16
N ASN A 144 -10.81 17.57 -5.10
CA ASN A 144 -10.11 18.80 -4.74
C ASN A 144 -9.11 19.26 -5.81
N SER A 145 -8.42 18.32 -6.46
CA SER A 145 -7.50 18.67 -7.55
C SER A 145 -8.25 19.17 -8.79
N LEU A 146 -9.44 18.62 -9.06
CA LEU A 146 -10.30 19.07 -10.16
C LEU A 146 -10.92 20.44 -9.89
N SER A 147 -11.31 20.73 -8.65
CA SER A 147 -11.89 22.05 -8.31
C SER A 147 -10.88 23.18 -8.47
N LEU A 148 -9.61 22.96 -8.09
CA LEU A 148 -8.52 23.91 -8.29
C LEU A 148 -8.25 24.23 -9.77
N LEU A 149 -8.61 23.33 -10.69
CA LEU A 149 -8.42 23.54 -12.13
C LEU A 149 -9.49 24.42 -12.78
N ILE A 150 -10.60 24.67 -12.08
CA ILE A 150 -11.75 25.44 -12.60
C ILE A 150 -11.66 26.91 -12.15
N THR A 151 -10.90 27.20 -11.10
CA THR A 151 -10.65 28.55 -10.56
C THR A 151 -9.39 29.17 -11.15
#